data_AF-A0AAV4PZ06-F1
#
_entry.id   AF-A0AAV4PZ06-F1
#
_cell.length_a   1.000
_cell.length_b   1.000
_cell.length_c   1.000
_cell.angle_alpha   90.00
_cell.angle_beta   90.00
_cell.angle_gamma   90.00
#
_symmetry.space_group_name_H-M   'P 1'
#
loop_
_entity.id
_entity.type
_entity.pdbx_description
1 polymer ?
#
loop_
_entity_poly.entity_id
_entity_poly.type
_entity_poly.pdbx_seq_one_letter_code
_entity_poly.pdbx_strand_id
1 'polypeptide(L)'
;MSKRHTIHIQAYDPKQGKDNERRLTGNHETSSIHDFSAGVANRAASIRIPRQVAEEGKGYLEDRRPSSNCDPYSVAEVIVRTVCLEE
;
A
#
# COMPACT_ATOMS: atom_id res chain seq x y z
N MET A 1 6.69 -1.16 -6.77
CA MET A 1 5.38 -0.94 -6.12
C MET A 1 4.23 -0.79 -7.12
N SER A 2 4.19 0.27 -7.95
CA SER A 2 3.06 0.51 -8.89
C SER A 2 2.82 -0.64 -9.87
N LYS A 3 3.89 -1.12 -10.52
CA LYS A 3 3.85 -2.25 -11.49
C LYS A 3 3.39 -3.58 -10.90
N ARG A 4 3.43 -3.73 -9.58
CA ARG A 4 3.13 -4.97 -8.85
C ARG A 4 1.91 -4.82 -7.96
N HIS A 5 1.07 -3.82 -8.19
CA HIS A 5 -0.06 -3.48 -7.31
C HIS A 5 -0.93 -4.70 -6.95
N THR A 6 -1.31 -5.51 -7.93
CA THR A 6 -2.13 -6.71 -7.74
C THR A 6 -1.49 -7.73 -6.81
N ILE A 7 -0.19 -7.98 -6.94
CA ILE A 7 0.55 -8.93 -6.10
C ILE A 7 0.54 -8.47 -4.64
N HIS A 8 0.76 -7.17 -4.41
CA HIS A 8 0.66 -6.62 -3.06
C HIS A 8 -0.75 -6.76 -2.49
N ILE A 9 -1.80 -6.43 -3.25
CA ILE A 9 -3.19 -6.58 -2.77
C ILE A 9 -3.49 -8.03 -2.37
N GLN A 10 -3.00 -9.02 -3.14
CA GLN A 10 -3.15 -10.43 -2.82
C GLN A 10 -2.42 -10.84 -1.53
N ALA A 11 -1.25 -10.28 -1.26
CA ALA A 11 -0.50 -10.53 -0.03
C ALA A 11 -1.06 -9.77 1.20
N TYR A 12 -1.88 -8.74 0.97
CA TYR A 12 -2.33 -7.81 1.99
C TYR A 12 -3.63 -8.23 2.70
N ASP A 13 -4.12 -9.43 2.42
CA ASP A 13 -5.29 -10.05 3.03
C ASP A 13 -5.23 -11.57 2.88
N PRO A 14 -5.56 -12.38 3.91
CA PRO A 14 -5.60 -13.84 3.81
C PRO A 14 -6.51 -14.40 2.70
N LYS A 15 -7.49 -13.63 2.23
CA LYS A 15 -8.37 -14.01 1.11
C LYS A 15 -7.98 -13.34 -0.20
N GLN A 16 -6.70 -13.03 -0.38
CA GLN A 16 -6.14 -12.53 -1.63
C GLN A 16 -6.79 -11.21 -2.11
N GLY A 17 -7.14 -10.33 -1.18
CA GLY A 17 -7.69 -9.01 -1.45
C GLY A 17 -9.22 -8.95 -1.40
N LYS A 18 -9.93 -10.08 -1.31
CA LYS A 18 -11.40 -10.10 -1.23
C LYS A 18 -11.95 -9.40 0.01
N ASP A 19 -11.30 -9.54 1.16
CA ASP A 19 -11.77 -8.81 2.34
C ASP A 19 -11.44 -7.31 2.23
N ASN A 20 -10.33 -7.00 1.56
CA ASN A 20 -9.85 -5.63 1.37
C ASN A 20 -10.70 -4.84 0.36
N GLU A 21 -11.37 -5.51 -0.59
CA GLU A 21 -12.30 -4.90 -1.56
C GLU A 21 -13.44 -4.14 -0.87
N ARG A 22 -13.89 -4.64 0.28
CA ARG A 22 -14.93 -3.99 1.11
C ARG A 22 -14.45 -2.69 1.75
N ARG A 23 -13.13 -2.49 1.87
CA ARG A 23 -12.50 -1.33 2.52
C ARG A 23 -11.94 -0.34 1.51
N LEU A 24 -11.18 -0.82 0.54
CA LEU A 24 -10.46 -0.02 -0.47
C LEU A 24 -11.39 0.39 -1.62
N THR A 25 -12.32 1.29 -1.30
CA THR A 25 -13.39 1.73 -2.21
C THR A 25 -13.09 3.09 -2.87
N GLY A 26 -12.00 3.76 -2.48
CA GLY A 26 -11.74 5.15 -2.87
C GLY A 26 -12.46 6.20 -2.00
N ASN A 27 -13.40 5.76 -1.15
CA ASN A 27 -14.11 6.61 -0.21
C ASN A 27 -13.50 6.52 1.20
N HIS A 28 -13.87 7.43 2.10
CA HIS A 28 -13.47 7.40 3.51
C HIS A 28 -11.94 7.38 3.74
N GLU A 29 -11.19 8.21 3.01
CA GLU A 29 -9.71 8.28 3.12
C GLU A 29 -9.01 6.93 2.81
N THR A 30 -9.59 6.15 1.89
CA THR A 30 -8.99 4.93 1.33
C THR A 30 -8.74 5.08 -0.16
N SER A 31 -7.80 4.31 -0.71
CA SER A 31 -7.61 4.23 -2.17
C SER A 31 -8.57 3.21 -2.78
N SER A 32 -8.75 3.27 -4.10
CA SER A 32 -9.32 2.16 -4.89
C SER A 32 -8.45 0.91 -4.73
N ILE A 33 -9.06 -0.27 -4.76
CA ILE A 33 -8.36 -1.57 -4.77
C ILE A 33 -7.77 -1.91 -6.16
N HIS A 34 -8.23 -1.25 -7.21
CA HIS A 34 -7.79 -1.52 -8.58
C HIS A 34 -6.70 -0.56 -9.04
N ASP A 35 -6.70 0.66 -8.51
CA ASP A 35 -5.83 1.73 -8.96
C ASP A 35 -4.71 2.00 -7.95
N PHE A 36 -3.47 1.98 -8.44
CA PHE A 36 -2.33 2.42 -7.66
C PHE A 36 -2.18 3.94 -7.74
N SER A 37 -2.05 4.58 -6.58
CA SER A 37 -1.76 6.02 -6.49
C SER A 37 -0.71 6.32 -5.41
N ALA A 38 0.08 7.36 -5.61
CA ALA A 38 1.03 7.86 -4.64
C ALA A 38 0.96 9.39 -4.55
N GLY A 39 1.12 9.96 -3.36
CA GLY A 39 1.09 11.41 -3.20
C GLY A 39 1.64 11.91 -1.87
N VAL A 40 2.11 13.17 -1.87
CA VAL A 40 2.58 13.88 -0.68
C VAL A 40 1.39 14.30 0.16
N ALA A 41 1.40 13.92 1.44
CA ALA A 41 0.33 14.15 2.40
C ALA A 41 -1.08 13.67 1.98
N ASN A 42 -1.18 12.86 0.92
CA ASN A 42 -2.45 12.40 0.38
C ASN A 42 -2.95 11.15 1.12
N ARG A 43 -4.00 11.32 1.93
CA ARG A 43 -4.66 10.21 2.64
C ARG A 43 -5.66 9.44 1.79
N ALA A 44 -5.92 9.80 0.55
CA ALA A 44 -6.70 8.95 -0.37
C ALA A 44 -5.79 8.06 -1.24
N ALA A 45 -4.47 8.29 -1.20
CA ALA A 45 -3.52 7.54 -2.02
C ALA A 45 -3.20 6.16 -1.44
N SER A 46 -2.82 5.23 -2.32
CA SER A 46 -2.35 3.90 -1.93
C SER A 46 -1.05 3.98 -1.14
N ILE A 47 -0.10 4.80 -1.60
CA ILE A 47 1.14 5.14 -0.90
C ILE A 47 1.11 6.61 -0.51
N ARG A 48 1.32 6.89 0.78
CA ARG A 48 1.44 8.25 1.30
C ARG A 48 2.90 8.56 1.61
N ILE A 49 3.37 9.71 1.13
CA ILE A 49 4.64 10.29 1.56
C ILE A 49 4.30 11.38 2.60
N PRO A 50 4.70 11.24 3.87
CA PRO A 50 4.46 12.29 4.87
C PRO A 50 5.04 13.64 4.42
N ARG A 51 4.37 14.75 4.78
CA ARG A 51 4.81 16.09 4.38
C ARG A 51 6.26 16.37 4.81
N GLN A 52 6.59 16.05 6.05
CA GLN A 52 7.93 16.20 6.59
C GLN A 52 8.98 15.41 5.79
N VAL A 53 8.67 14.19 5.35
CA VAL A 53 9.60 13.38 4.54
C VAL A 53 9.84 14.03 3.18
N ALA A 54 8.80 14.60 2.56
CA ALA A 54 8.94 15.32 1.31
C ALA A 54 9.73 16.64 1.47
N GLU A 55 9.55 17.35 2.58
CA GLU A 55 10.28 18.58 2.90
C GLU A 55 11.76 18.31 3.22
N GLU A 56 12.06 17.25 3.98
CA GLU A 56 13.43 16.90 4.38
C GLU A 56 14.19 16.10 3.32
N GLY A 57 13.50 15.54 2.32
CA GLY A 57 14.09 14.69 1.27
C GLY A 57 14.58 13.33 1.76
N LYS A 58 14.23 12.92 2.99
CA LYS A 58 14.62 11.65 3.61
C LYS A 58 13.55 11.16 4.60
N GLY A 59 13.51 9.85 4.84
CA GLY A 59 12.59 9.25 5.81
C GLY A 59 11.95 7.98 5.27
N TYR A 60 10.61 7.92 5.29
CA TYR A 60 9.84 6.73 4.96
C TYR A 60 8.61 7.02 4.10
N LEU A 61 8.07 5.97 3.48
CA LEU A 61 6.75 5.97 2.84
C LEU A 61 5.78 5.12 3.67
N GLU A 62 4.50 5.39 3.55
CA GLU A 62 3.43 4.65 4.22
C GLU A 62 2.59 3.91 3.16
N ASP A 63 2.59 2.58 3.20
CA ASP A 63 1.67 1.78 2.39
C ASP A 63 0.35 1.60 3.14
N ARG A 64 -0.74 2.13 2.56
CA ARG A 64 -2.06 2.22 3.21
C ARG A 64 -3.04 1.16 2.70
N ARG A 65 -2.56 0.28 1.82
CA ARG A 65 -3.30 -0.83 1.25
C ARG A 65 -3.40 -2.08 2.14
N PRO A 66 -2.50 -2.40 3.09
CA PRO A 66 -2.67 -3.56 3.95
C PRO A 66 -4.01 -3.55 4.70
N SER A 67 -4.70 -4.69 4.72
CA SER A 67 -5.93 -4.86 5.50
C SER A 67 -5.60 -5.05 6.98
N SER A 68 -6.54 -4.77 7.87
CA SER A 68 -6.34 -4.94 9.32
C SER A 68 -6.14 -6.40 9.75
N ASN A 69 -6.58 -7.36 8.92
CA ASN A 69 -6.43 -8.81 9.11
C ASN A 69 -5.22 -9.39 8.34
N CYS A 70 -4.34 -8.55 7.79
CA CYS A 70 -3.17 -9.04 7.04
C CYS A 70 -2.21 -9.84 7.92
N ASP A 71 -1.50 -10.78 7.30
CA ASP A 71 -0.33 -11.37 7.92
C ASP A 71 0.86 -10.41 7.78
N PRO A 72 1.41 -9.87 8.89
CA PRO A 72 2.50 -8.90 8.84
C PRO A 72 3.76 -9.46 8.19
N TYR A 73 4.00 -10.78 8.25
CA TYR A 73 5.16 -11.40 7.62
C TYR A 73 5.03 -11.38 6.10
N SER A 74 3.87 -11.81 5.58
CA SER A 74 3.55 -11.76 4.15
C SER A 74 3.64 -10.34 3.57
N VAL A 75 3.15 -9.34 4.32
CA VAL A 75 3.22 -7.92 3.95
C VAL A 75 4.67 -7.41 3.90
N ALA A 76 5.45 -7.68 4.94
CA ALA A 76 6.84 -7.25 5.00
C ALA A 76 7.69 -7.89 3.88
N GLU A 77 7.50 -9.19 3.64
CA GLU A 77 8.21 -9.93 2.60
C GLU A 77 7.94 -9.34 1.21
N VAL A 78 6.67 -9.14 0.83
CA VAL A 78 6.34 -8.63 -0.52
C VAL A 78 6.86 -7.21 -0.74
N ILE A 79 6.88 -6.38 0.31
CA ILE A 79 7.46 -5.03 0.26
C ILE A 79 8.96 -5.11 -0.01
N VAL A 80 9.69 -5.94 0.74
CA VAL A 80 11.14 -6.10 0.58
C VAL A 80 11.48 -6.68 -0.78
N ARG A 81 10.77 -7.73 -1.23
CA ARG A 81 10.98 -8.33 -2.56
C ARG A 81 10.80 -7.30 -3.67
N THR A 82 9.69 -6.56 -3.64
CA THR A 82 9.39 -5.60 -4.70
C THR A 82 10.30 -4.37 -4.69
N VAL A 83 10.71 -3.88 -3.52
CA VAL A 83 11.48 -2.62 -3.41
C VAL A 83 12.98 -2.85 -3.45
N CYS A 84 13.46 -3.90 -2.77
CA CYS A 84 14.89 -4.14 -2.58
C CYS A 84 15.46 -5.22 -3.51
N LEU A 85 14.63 -6.20 -3.91
CA LEU A 85 15.09 -7.34 -4.73
C LEU A 85 14.60 -7.27 -6.19
N GLU A 86 13.69 -6.35 -6.50
CA GLU A 86 13.03 -6.21 -7.82
C GLU A 86 12.26 -7.47 -8.28
N GLU A 87 12.03 -8.41 -7.35
CA GLU A 87 11.37 -9.71 -7.50
C GLU A 87 9.88 -9.69 -7.31
#